data_AF-A0A1F3PM39-F1
#
_entry.id   AF-A0A1F3PM39-F1
#
_cell.length_a   1.000
_cell.length_b   1.000
_cell.length_c   1.000
_cell.angle_alpha   90.00
_cell.angle_beta   90.00
_cell.angle_gamma   90.00
#
_symmetry.space_group_name_H-M   'P 1'
#
loop_
_entity.id
_entity.type
_entity.pdbx_description
1 polymer ?
#
loop_
_entity_poly.entity_id
_entity_poly.type
_entity_poly.pdbx_seq_one_letter_code
_entity_poly.pdbx_strand_id
1 'polypeptide(L)'
;MKFIAVILVFFSLPILAQQQMTPENREFPYQLGTSMLKMSKNYIQLDKVFVNELKNDTIKVLNVGTEDLKLSFARIPDHLKVKAVPETLKPNEKGAIVITYNAALQKNGKGTQQWGQANSNFAINLNDQIDDSNRNIIHINANISEDYSKYTKKQLMDAPVIVFDSVKYDFGKVKQGEVVKYDFKFKNTGKTDLEIRDVKAG
;
A
#
# COMPACT_ATOMS: atom_id res chain seq x y z
N MET A 1 2.79 -4.20 -78.94
CA MET A 1 3.44 -4.05 -77.63
C MET A 1 2.68 -3.02 -76.81
N LYS A 2 1.98 -3.43 -75.75
CA LYS A 2 1.33 -2.52 -74.78
C LYS A 2 2.25 -2.44 -73.56
N PHE A 3 2.78 -1.26 -73.25
CA PHE A 3 3.55 -1.03 -72.04
C PHE A 3 2.60 -0.88 -70.84
N ILE A 4 2.82 -1.70 -69.82
CA ILE A 4 2.13 -1.61 -68.52
C ILE A 4 2.94 -0.63 -67.67
N ALA A 5 2.35 0.51 -67.33
CA ALA A 5 2.89 1.41 -66.32
C ALA A 5 2.54 0.87 -64.93
N VAL A 6 3.54 0.39 -64.19
CA VAL A 6 3.39 0.00 -62.79
C VAL A 6 3.53 1.26 -61.94
N ILE A 7 2.41 1.78 -61.45
CA ILE A 7 2.40 2.85 -60.44
C ILE A 7 2.71 2.19 -59.10
N LEU A 8 3.94 2.38 -58.62
CA LEU A 8 4.34 2.03 -57.25
C LEU A 8 3.74 3.06 -56.29
N VAL A 9 2.62 2.71 -55.66
CA VAL A 9 2.05 3.47 -54.56
C VAL A 9 2.81 3.10 -53.28
N PHE A 10 3.70 3.98 -52.82
CA PHE A 10 4.30 3.86 -51.50
C PHE A 10 3.28 4.28 -50.45
N PHE A 11 2.66 3.31 -49.78
CA PHE A 11 1.94 3.58 -48.53
C PHE A 11 2.99 3.81 -47.43
N SER A 12 3.18 5.05 -47.02
CA SER A 12 3.82 5.31 -45.72
C SER A 12 2.84 4.86 -44.64
N LEU A 13 3.19 3.77 -43.95
CA LEU A 13 2.50 3.42 -42.72
C LEU A 13 2.69 4.59 -41.75
N PRO A 14 1.63 5.14 -41.14
CA PRO A 14 1.81 6.17 -40.13
C PRO A 14 2.69 5.58 -39.02
N ILE A 15 3.79 6.27 -38.72
CA ILE A 15 4.58 6.00 -37.53
C ILE A 15 3.59 6.04 -36.38
N LEU A 16 3.43 4.92 -35.67
CA LEU A 16 2.68 4.85 -34.43
C LEU A 16 3.36 5.84 -33.50
N ALA A 17 2.83 7.06 -33.38
CA ALA A 17 3.37 8.06 -32.49
C ALA A 17 3.35 7.43 -31.10
N GLN A 18 4.52 7.07 -30.56
CA GLN A 18 4.66 6.77 -29.14
C GLN A 18 4.09 8.00 -28.45
N GLN A 19 2.91 7.89 -27.81
CA GLN A 19 2.29 9.01 -27.11
C GLN A 19 3.30 9.51 -26.08
N GLN A 20 3.95 10.62 -26.39
CA GLN A 20 4.95 11.19 -25.51
C GLN A 20 4.21 11.70 -24.28
N MET A 21 4.44 11.07 -23.11
CA MET A 21 3.72 11.44 -21.89
C MET A 21 3.94 12.93 -21.59
N THR A 22 2.84 13.69 -21.56
CA THR A 22 2.87 15.10 -21.17
C THR A 22 3.48 15.24 -19.75
N PRO A 23 4.10 16.39 -19.41
CA PRO A 23 4.60 16.62 -18.05
C PRO A 23 3.52 16.37 -16.98
N GLU A 24 2.27 16.74 -17.26
CA GLU A 24 1.12 16.49 -16.38
C GLU A 24 0.84 14.99 -16.20
N ASN A 25 0.78 14.21 -17.29
CA ASN A 25 0.55 12.76 -17.21
C ASN A 25 1.72 12.02 -16.54
N ARG A 26 2.92 12.62 -16.51
CA ARG A 26 4.05 12.09 -15.72
C ARG A 26 3.89 12.37 -14.23
N GLU A 27 3.37 13.53 -13.85
CA GLU A 27 3.15 13.88 -12.44
C GLU A 27 1.88 13.21 -11.86
N PHE A 28 0.84 13.04 -12.67
CA PHE A 28 -0.44 12.44 -12.29
C PHE A 28 -0.84 11.29 -13.23
N PRO A 29 -0.11 10.16 -13.21
CA PRO A 29 -0.33 9.06 -14.15
C PRO A 29 -1.58 8.21 -13.83
N TYR A 30 -2.18 8.38 -12.65
CA TYR A 30 -3.35 7.60 -12.23
C TYR A 30 -4.63 8.42 -12.32
N GLN A 31 -5.71 7.79 -12.79
CA GLN A 31 -7.05 8.37 -12.79
C GLN A 31 -7.96 7.56 -11.88
N LEU A 32 -8.76 8.23 -11.05
CA LEU A 32 -9.70 7.56 -10.15
C LEU A 32 -10.95 7.12 -10.94
N GLY A 33 -11.09 5.83 -11.23
CA GLY A 33 -12.20 5.30 -12.02
C GLY A 33 -12.36 6.05 -13.36
N THR A 34 -13.60 6.44 -13.68
CA THR A 34 -13.93 7.30 -14.84
C THR A 34 -14.08 8.78 -14.45
N SER A 35 -13.57 9.18 -13.28
CA SER A 35 -13.76 10.54 -12.74
C SER A 35 -12.75 11.55 -13.31
N MET A 36 -12.94 12.82 -12.96
CA MET A 36 -12.05 13.93 -13.35
C MET A 36 -10.84 14.12 -12.40
N LEU A 37 -10.63 13.21 -11.44
CA LEU A 37 -9.50 13.28 -10.51
C LEU A 37 -8.32 12.47 -11.04
N LYS A 38 -7.19 13.15 -11.31
CA LYS A 38 -5.90 12.50 -11.51
C LYS A 38 -5.07 12.53 -10.23
N MET A 39 -4.20 11.54 -10.05
CA MET A 39 -3.42 11.31 -8.83
C MET A 39 -1.97 10.94 -9.16
N SER A 40 -1.03 11.32 -8.29
CA SER A 40 0.38 10.94 -8.43
C SER A 40 0.65 9.47 -8.08
N LYS A 41 -0.20 8.87 -7.25
CA LYS A 41 -0.18 7.45 -6.87
C LYS A 41 -1.57 6.97 -6.51
N ASN A 42 -1.86 5.69 -6.70
CA ASN A 42 -3.12 5.05 -6.35
C ASN A 42 -3.00 4.06 -5.16
N TYR A 43 -1.80 3.90 -4.61
CA TYR A 43 -1.54 3.18 -3.37
C TYR A 43 -0.43 3.87 -2.58
N ILE A 44 -0.33 3.55 -1.29
CA ILE A 44 0.71 4.03 -0.38
C ILE A 44 1.47 2.82 0.15
N GLN A 45 2.79 2.82 -0.03
CA GLN A 45 3.70 1.90 0.64
C GLN A 45 4.43 2.67 1.74
N LEU A 46 4.01 2.44 2.98
CA LEU A 46 4.82 2.77 4.14
C LEU A 46 5.76 1.56 4.30
N ASP A 47 7.07 1.75 4.29
CA ASP A 47 8.01 0.62 4.42
C ASP A 47 7.95 0.05 5.86
N LYS A 48 9.07 0.15 6.59
CA LYS A 48 9.10 -0.11 8.01
C LYS A 48 8.47 1.07 8.76
N VAL A 49 7.49 0.77 9.62
CA VAL A 49 6.86 1.75 10.51
C VAL A 49 7.04 1.27 11.93
N PHE A 50 7.54 2.12 12.81
CA PHE A 50 7.63 1.73 14.22
C PHE A 50 6.27 1.82 14.91
N VAL A 51 6.00 0.91 15.84
CA VAL A 51 4.70 0.85 16.55
C VAL A 51 4.33 2.18 17.24
N ASN A 52 5.31 2.95 17.67
CA ASN A 52 5.17 4.24 18.34
C ASN A 52 5.30 5.46 17.38
N GLU A 53 5.34 5.23 16.06
CA GLU A 53 5.53 6.27 15.05
C GLU A 53 4.19 6.75 14.47
N LEU A 54 4.09 8.06 14.26
CA LEU A 54 3.11 8.67 13.36
C LEU A 54 3.77 8.87 12.00
N LYS A 55 3.36 8.07 11.01
CA LYS A 55 3.87 8.20 9.64
C LYS A 55 2.94 9.09 8.83
N ASN A 56 3.50 10.01 8.06
CA ASN A 56 2.73 10.83 7.13
C ASN A 56 3.14 10.52 5.70
N ASP A 57 2.15 10.50 4.80
CA ASP A 57 2.37 10.44 3.37
C ASP A 57 1.29 11.26 2.65
N THR A 58 1.48 11.54 1.38
CA THR A 58 0.62 12.39 0.57
C THR A 58 0.46 11.84 -0.84
N ILE A 59 -0.77 11.89 -1.35
CA ILE A 59 -1.10 11.68 -2.76
C ILE A 59 -1.37 13.05 -3.35
N LYS A 60 -0.56 13.50 -4.33
CA LYS A 60 -0.90 14.72 -5.07
C LYS A 60 -2.08 14.42 -5.98
N VAL A 61 -2.97 15.39 -6.11
CA VAL A 61 -4.16 15.29 -6.96
C VAL A 61 -4.30 16.49 -7.87
N LEU A 62 -5.02 16.30 -8.98
CA LEU A 62 -5.34 17.33 -9.96
C LEU A 62 -6.78 17.12 -10.44
N ASN A 63 -7.58 18.19 -10.42
CA ASN A 63 -8.88 18.20 -11.08
C ASN A 63 -8.70 18.56 -12.56
N VAL A 64 -8.94 17.61 -13.47
CA VAL A 64 -8.89 17.85 -14.93
C VAL A 64 -10.26 18.10 -15.55
N GLY A 65 -11.29 18.26 -14.72
CA GLY A 65 -12.65 18.57 -15.14
C GLY A 65 -12.86 20.07 -15.36
N THR A 66 -14.08 20.43 -15.73
CA THR A 66 -14.52 21.81 -15.97
C THR A 66 -15.29 22.42 -14.80
N GLU A 67 -15.61 21.61 -13.78
CA GLU A 67 -16.36 22.02 -12.59
C GLU A 67 -15.51 21.85 -11.32
N ASP A 68 -15.92 22.50 -10.24
CA ASP A 68 -15.35 22.30 -8.91
C ASP A 68 -15.52 20.84 -8.46
N LEU A 69 -14.48 20.29 -7.85
CA LEU A 69 -14.41 18.90 -7.42
C LEU A 69 -14.10 18.81 -5.92
N LYS A 70 -15.11 18.48 -5.12
CA LYS A 70 -14.98 18.28 -3.68
C LYS A 70 -14.56 16.85 -3.36
N LEU A 71 -13.51 16.68 -2.57
CA LEU A 71 -13.03 15.39 -2.10
C LEU A 71 -13.51 15.14 -0.67
N SER A 72 -14.14 13.99 -0.45
CA SER A 72 -14.43 13.47 0.88
C SER A 72 -13.99 12.01 1.00
N PHE A 73 -13.96 11.47 2.21
CA PHE A 73 -13.39 10.16 2.50
C PHE A 73 -14.33 9.34 3.35
N ALA A 74 -14.37 8.03 3.10
CA ALA A 74 -15.20 7.09 3.84
C ALA A 74 -14.41 5.83 4.20
N ARG A 75 -14.98 5.04 5.12
CA ARG A 75 -14.40 3.77 5.58
C ARG A 75 -12.96 3.93 6.10
N ILE A 76 -12.70 5.04 6.79
CA ILE A 76 -11.39 5.32 7.38
C ILE A 76 -11.24 4.47 8.66
N PRO A 77 -10.27 3.54 8.73
CA PRO A 77 -9.96 2.80 9.94
C PRO A 77 -9.39 3.71 11.04
N ASP A 78 -9.55 3.33 12.31
CA ASP A 78 -9.17 4.14 13.48
C ASP A 78 -7.68 4.56 13.51
N HIS A 79 -6.80 3.78 12.89
CA HIS A 79 -5.36 4.07 12.81
C HIS A 79 -4.98 5.03 11.68
N LEU A 80 -5.94 5.51 10.89
CA LEU A 80 -5.73 6.48 9.82
C LEU A 80 -6.43 7.81 10.11
N LYS A 81 -5.79 8.90 9.70
CA LYS A 81 -6.43 10.21 9.48
C LYS A 81 -6.17 10.62 8.04
N VAL A 82 -7.22 11.06 7.35
CA VAL A 82 -7.15 11.44 5.94
C VAL A 82 -7.85 12.78 5.75
N LYS A 83 -7.22 13.69 5.00
CA LYS A 83 -7.80 14.97 4.62
C LYS A 83 -7.35 15.41 3.22
N ALA A 84 -8.17 16.23 2.56
CA ALA A 84 -7.82 16.88 1.30
C ALA A 84 -7.38 18.33 1.57
N VAL A 85 -6.39 18.80 0.82
CA VAL A 85 -5.87 20.17 0.90
C VAL A 85 -5.65 20.70 -0.53
N PRO A 86 -6.49 21.63 -1.03
CA PRO A 86 -7.78 22.04 -0.45
C PRO A 86 -8.83 20.91 -0.51
N GLU A 87 -9.94 21.07 0.21
CA GLU A 87 -11.05 20.11 0.19
C GLU A 87 -11.82 20.12 -1.13
N THR A 88 -11.91 21.28 -1.78
CA THR A 88 -12.52 21.46 -3.11
C THR A 88 -11.48 22.00 -4.07
N LEU A 89 -11.30 21.31 -5.20
CA LEU A 89 -10.38 21.66 -6.26
C LEU A 89 -11.15 22.34 -7.40
N LYS A 90 -10.77 23.55 -7.76
CA LYS A 90 -11.23 24.22 -8.97
C LYS A 90 -10.74 23.50 -10.22
N PRO A 91 -11.31 23.79 -11.41
CA PRO A 91 -10.79 23.28 -12.68
C PRO A 91 -9.28 23.55 -12.83
N ASN A 92 -8.52 22.51 -13.16
CA ASN A 92 -7.06 22.49 -13.28
C ASN A 92 -6.28 22.79 -11.99
N GLU A 93 -6.94 22.81 -10.82
CA GLU A 93 -6.28 23.01 -9.54
C GLU A 93 -5.61 21.73 -9.03
N LYS A 94 -4.39 21.88 -8.53
CA LYS A 94 -3.65 20.83 -7.83
C LYS A 94 -3.95 20.87 -6.34
N GLY A 95 -3.97 19.71 -5.72
CA GLY A 95 -4.06 19.58 -4.27
C GLY A 95 -3.34 18.33 -3.77
N ALA A 96 -3.67 17.97 -2.53
CA ALA A 96 -3.07 16.85 -1.83
C ALA A 96 -4.12 16.12 -1.00
N ILE A 97 -4.12 14.80 -1.07
CA ILE A 97 -4.69 13.94 -0.02
C ILE A 97 -3.57 13.66 0.96
N VAL A 98 -3.70 14.14 2.19
CA VAL A 98 -2.72 13.97 3.27
C VAL A 98 -3.20 12.85 4.19
N ILE A 99 -2.32 11.88 4.43
CA ILE A 99 -2.58 10.71 5.27
C ILE A 99 -1.65 10.77 6.47
N THR A 100 -2.20 10.54 7.66
CA THR A 100 -1.45 10.24 8.88
C THR A 100 -1.81 8.84 9.34
N TYR A 101 -0.79 8.01 9.52
CA TYR A 101 -0.89 6.61 9.95
C TYR A 101 -0.32 6.47 11.36
N ASN A 102 -1.09 5.91 12.29
CA ASN A 102 -0.69 5.66 13.66
C ASN A 102 -0.60 4.16 13.94
N ALA A 103 0.60 3.60 13.92
CA ALA A 103 0.82 2.16 14.05
C ALA A 103 0.31 1.57 15.38
N ALA A 104 0.35 2.33 16.47
CA ALA A 104 -0.10 1.90 17.80
C ALA A 104 -1.60 1.62 17.88
N LEU A 105 -2.37 2.20 16.95
CA LEU A 105 -3.82 2.01 16.89
C LEU A 105 -4.22 0.83 16.00
N GLN A 106 -3.34 0.36 15.11
CA GLN A 106 -3.71 -0.72 14.20
C GLN A 106 -3.79 -2.05 14.95
N LYS A 107 -4.96 -2.69 14.87
CA LYS A 107 -5.21 -4.03 15.41
C LYS A 107 -5.22 -5.09 14.33
N ASN A 108 -4.81 -6.31 14.68
CA ASN A 108 -4.92 -7.49 13.83
C ASN A 108 -6.33 -8.11 13.95
N GLY A 109 -6.60 -9.20 13.22
CA GLY A 109 -7.90 -9.90 13.26
C GLY A 109 -8.28 -10.50 14.63
N LYS A 110 -7.35 -10.57 15.58
CA LYS A 110 -7.58 -11.01 16.97
C LYS A 110 -7.87 -9.82 17.91
N GLY A 111 -7.92 -8.59 17.39
CA GLY A 111 -8.12 -7.36 18.18
C GLY A 111 -6.89 -6.90 18.97
N THR A 112 -5.74 -7.56 18.81
CA THR A 112 -4.47 -7.17 19.46
C THR A 112 -3.60 -6.33 18.53
N GLN A 113 -2.50 -5.76 19.02
CA GLN A 113 -1.58 -4.95 18.21
C GLN A 113 -1.17 -5.68 16.93
N GLN A 114 -1.27 -4.99 15.78
CA GLN A 114 -0.76 -5.48 14.51
C GLN A 114 0.77 -5.41 14.49
N TRP A 115 1.40 -6.52 14.11
CA TRP A 115 2.85 -6.65 13.92
C TRP A 115 3.17 -7.22 12.53
N GLY A 116 4.33 -6.86 12.00
CA GLY A 116 4.74 -7.24 10.66
C GLY A 116 3.85 -6.59 9.59
N GLN A 117 3.59 -7.32 8.50
CA GLN A 117 2.75 -6.84 7.40
C GLN A 117 1.36 -6.43 7.87
N ALA A 118 0.98 -5.20 7.50
CA ALA A 118 -0.26 -4.55 7.86
C ALA A 118 -0.85 -3.88 6.62
N ASN A 119 -2.14 -4.13 6.37
CA ASN A 119 -2.86 -3.57 5.23
C ASN A 119 -4.02 -2.73 5.74
N SER A 120 -4.26 -1.61 5.07
CA SER A 120 -5.36 -0.70 5.38
C SER A 120 -5.92 -0.15 4.09
N ASN A 121 -7.15 0.32 4.13
CA ASN A 121 -7.74 1.00 3.01
C ASN A 121 -8.70 2.10 3.47
N PHE A 122 -8.99 3.02 2.58
CA PHE A 122 -10.08 3.99 2.73
C PHE A 122 -10.66 4.31 1.35
N ALA A 123 -11.90 4.79 1.30
CA ALA A 123 -12.58 5.17 0.08
C ALA A 123 -12.48 6.68 -0.18
N ILE A 124 -12.35 7.07 -1.44
CA ILE A 124 -12.49 8.45 -1.91
C ILE A 124 -13.89 8.62 -2.51
N ASN A 125 -14.61 9.63 -2.01
CA ASN A 125 -15.87 10.10 -2.54
C ASN A 125 -15.66 11.46 -3.22
N LEU A 126 -16.41 11.72 -4.28
CA LEU A 126 -16.33 12.96 -5.05
C LEU A 126 -17.69 13.65 -5.03
N ASN A 127 -17.72 14.95 -4.78
CA ASN A 127 -18.93 15.78 -4.74
C ASN A 127 -20.03 15.17 -3.85
N ASP A 128 -19.62 14.67 -2.69
CA ASP A 128 -20.45 14.01 -1.68
C ASP A 128 -21.24 12.77 -2.18
N GLN A 129 -20.90 12.26 -3.37
CA GLN A 129 -21.45 11.00 -3.89
C GLN A 129 -20.66 9.83 -3.32
N ILE A 130 -21.35 8.97 -2.58
CA ILE A 130 -20.79 7.74 -2.05
C ILE A 130 -20.65 6.73 -3.20
N ASP A 131 -19.43 6.28 -3.46
CA ASP A 131 -19.18 5.19 -4.40
C ASP A 131 -19.00 3.86 -3.66
N ASP A 132 -20.08 3.08 -3.58
CA ASP A 132 -20.06 1.75 -2.94
C ASP A 132 -19.49 0.63 -3.82
N SER A 133 -19.10 0.92 -5.07
CA SER A 133 -18.61 -0.08 -6.02
C SER A 133 -17.20 -0.62 -5.72
N ASN A 134 -16.56 -0.20 -4.62
CA ASN A 134 -15.16 -0.49 -4.27
C ASN A 134 -14.13 -0.04 -5.33
N ARG A 135 -14.51 0.80 -6.30
CA ARG A 135 -13.60 1.27 -7.36
C ARG A 135 -12.67 2.40 -6.92
N ASN A 136 -13.04 3.14 -5.87
CA ASN A 136 -12.31 4.33 -5.42
C ASN A 136 -11.58 4.08 -4.09
N ILE A 137 -10.91 2.93 -3.97
CA ILE A 137 -10.21 2.53 -2.75
C ILE A 137 -8.72 2.84 -2.87
N ILE A 138 -8.16 3.52 -1.86
CA ILE A 138 -6.73 3.66 -1.69
C ILE A 138 -6.24 2.58 -0.74
N HIS A 139 -5.26 1.81 -1.19
CA HIS A 139 -4.60 0.79 -0.38
C HIS A 139 -3.35 1.38 0.29
N ILE A 140 -3.16 1.06 1.57
CA ILE A 140 -1.99 1.42 2.36
C ILE A 140 -1.38 0.14 2.92
N ASN A 141 -0.13 -0.11 2.56
CA ASN A 141 0.66 -1.23 3.06
C ASN A 141 1.72 -0.70 4.03
N ALA A 142 1.96 -1.42 5.11
CA ALA A 142 2.98 -1.13 6.12
C ALA A 142 3.62 -2.40 6.66
N ASN A 143 4.82 -2.28 7.21
CA ASN A 143 5.45 -3.33 8.02
C ASN A 143 5.73 -2.78 9.43
N ILE A 144 4.87 -3.11 10.39
CA ILE A 144 4.94 -2.61 11.77
C ILE A 144 5.98 -3.41 12.58
N SER A 145 6.91 -2.71 13.22
CA SER A 145 7.93 -3.34 14.07
C SER A 145 8.21 -2.56 15.35
N GLU A 146 8.93 -3.16 16.28
CA GLU A 146 9.47 -2.44 17.44
C GLU A 146 10.56 -1.45 17.06
N ASP A 147 10.63 -0.38 17.87
CA ASP A 147 11.67 0.62 17.80
C ASP A 147 12.73 0.37 18.88
N TYR A 148 13.85 -0.20 18.47
CA TYR A 148 15.01 -0.39 19.32
C TYR A 148 16.06 0.71 19.15
N SER A 149 15.78 1.78 18.39
CA SER A 149 16.77 2.83 18.09
C SER A 149 17.27 3.57 19.35
N LYS A 150 16.49 3.54 20.42
CA LYS A 150 16.80 4.18 21.71
C LYS A 150 17.47 3.25 22.73
N TYR A 151 17.71 1.98 22.37
CA TYR A 151 18.30 1.02 23.30
C TYR A 151 19.80 1.30 23.46
N THR A 152 20.27 1.28 24.70
CA THR A 152 21.71 1.33 25.00
C THR A 152 22.41 0.06 24.54
N LYS A 153 23.74 0.13 24.35
CA LYS A 153 24.55 -1.06 24.03
C LYS A 153 24.33 -2.20 25.04
N LYS A 154 24.20 -1.86 26.33
CA LYS A 154 23.93 -2.85 27.38
C LYS A 154 22.56 -3.52 27.20
N GLN A 155 21.51 -2.75 26.93
CA GLN A 155 20.18 -3.31 26.66
C GLN A 155 20.17 -4.23 25.43
N LEU A 156 20.89 -3.87 24.37
CA LEU A 156 21.03 -4.73 23.19
C LEU A 156 21.81 -6.01 23.49
N MET A 157 22.87 -5.95 24.31
CA MET A 157 23.61 -7.14 24.75
C MET A 157 22.83 -8.05 25.71
N ASP A 158 21.83 -7.50 26.39
CA ASP A 158 20.98 -8.25 27.32
C ASP A 158 19.59 -8.60 26.72
N ALA A 159 19.36 -8.29 25.45
CA ALA A 159 18.13 -8.57 24.72
C ALA A 159 17.78 -10.07 24.68
N PRO A 160 16.50 -10.43 24.50
CA PRO A 160 16.11 -11.82 24.33
C PRO A 160 16.68 -12.38 23.02
N VAL A 161 17.00 -13.68 23.01
CA VAL A 161 17.54 -14.36 21.84
C VAL A 161 16.78 -15.67 21.67
N ILE A 162 15.96 -15.78 20.64
CA ILE A 162 15.24 -17.01 20.32
C ILE A 162 16.14 -17.98 19.56
N VAL A 163 16.20 -19.23 20.02
CA VAL A 163 16.92 -20.32 19.35
C VAL A 163 15.97 -21.50 19.20
N PHE A 164 15.72 -21.91 17.96
CA PHE A 164 14.91 -23.08 17.63
C PHE A 164 15.77 -24.34 17.55
N ASP A 165 15.23 -25.47 18.00
CA ASP A 165 15.86 -26.79 17.82
C ASP A 165 15.86 -27.19 16.34
N SER A 166 14.80 -26.82 15.62
CA SER A 166 14.72 -26.88 14.16
C SER A 166 13.85 -25.75 13.63
N VAL A 167 14.20 -25.19 12.47
CA VAL A 167 13.42 -24.14 11.79
C VAL A 167 12.62 -24.67 10.60
N LYS A 168 12.77 -25.96 10.28
CA LYS A 168 12.06 -26.63 9.19
C LYS A 168 11.73 -28.06 9.59
N TYR A 169 10.53 -28.49 9.24
CA TYR A 169 10.13 -29.89 9.37
C TYR A 169 9.51 -30.35 8.06
N ASP A 170 9.87 -31.54 7.63
CA ASP A 170 9.30 -32.20 6.46
C ASP A 170 8.48 -33.38 6.97
N PHE A 171 7.17 -33.33 6.72
CA PHE A 171 6.26 -34.42 7.09
C PHE A 171 6.43 -35.66 6.21
N GLY A 172 7.18 -35.57 5.11
CA GLY A 172 7.42 -36.67 4.18
C GLY A 172 6.12 -37.13 3.51
N LYS A 173 5.94 -38.45 3.39
CA LYS A 173 4.74 -39.04 2.80
C LYS A 173 3.64 -39.15 3.86
N VAL A 174 2.60 -38.35 3.71
CA VAL A 174 1.41 -38.37 4.59
C VAL A 174 0.23 -38.99 3.84
N LYS A 175 -0.56 -39.83 4.51
CA LYS A 175 -1.77 -40.39 3.89
C LYS A 175 -2.87 -39.33 3.82
N GLN A 176 -3.68 -39.37 2.76
CA GLN A 176 -4.80 -38.46 2.62
C GLN A 176 -5.79 -38.63 3.79
N GLY A 177 -6.19 -37.51 4.40
CA GLY A 177 -7.09 -37.48 5.55
C GLY A 177 -6.40 -37.64 6.91
N GLU A 178 -5.08 -37.90 6.94
CA GLU A 178 -4.31 -37.97 8.18
C GLU A 178 -3.97 -36.57 8.71
N VAL A 179 -4.25 -36.33 9.99
CA VAL A 179 -3.85 -35.10 10.68
C VAL A 179 -2.47 -35.32 11.29
N VAL A 180 -1.45 -34.76 10.65
CA VAL A 180 -0.08 -34.75 11.17
C VAL A 180 0.17 -33.49 12.01
N LYS A 181 0.99 -33.64 13.05
CA LYS A 181 1.37 -32.55 13.96
C LYS A 181 2.87 -32.58 14.20
N TYR A 182 3.46 -31.41 14.30
CA TYR A 182 4.85 -31.23 14.71
C TYR A 182 4.96 -29.98 15.56
N ASP A 183 5.60 -30.11 16.71
CA ASP A 183 5.82 -29.00 17.64
C ASP A 183 7.23 -28.45 17.48
N PHE A 184 7.33 -27.22 16.99
CA PHE A 184 8.61 -26.51 16.94
C PHE A 184 9.01 -26.06 18.34
N LYS A 185 10.08 -26.68 18.87
CA LYS A 185 10.67 -26.32 20.15
C LYS A 185 11.68 -25.19 19.98
N PHE A 186 11.67 -24.25 20.91
CA PHE A 186 12.63 -23.17 21.00
C PHE A 186 12.90 -22.78 22.45
N LYS A 187 14.01 -22.07 22.65
CA LYS A 187 14.41 -21.51 23.94
C LYS A 187 14.82 -20.04 23.78
N ASN A 188 14.64 -19.26 24.84
CA ASN A 188 15.25 -17.95 24.97
C ASN A 188 16.65 -18.12 25.60
N THR A 189 17.71 -17.86 24.86
CA THR A 189 19.09 -17.84 25.37
C THR A 189 19.59 -16.43 25.69
N GLY A 190 18.71 -15.43 25.58
CA GLY A 190 19.00 -14.06 25.99
C GLY A 190 18.92 -13.88 27.50
N LYS A 191 19.07 -12.63 27.95
CA LYS A 191 19.12 -12.29 29.39
C LYS A 191 17.87 -11.58 29.90
N THR A 192 16.89 -11.37 29.03
CA THR A 192 15.60 -10.73 29.32
C THR A 192 14.48 -11.55 28.69
N ASP A 193 13.24 -11.32 29.13
CA ASP A 193 12.08 -12.09 28.67
C ASP A 193 11.87 -11.98 27.15
N LEU A 194 11.58 -13.12 26.52
CA LEU A 194 11.24 -13.21 25.11
C LEU A 194 9.72 -13.16 24.97
N GLU A 195 9.21 -12.05 24.44
CA GLU A 195 7.79 -11.91 24.15
C GLU A 195 7.50 -12.23 22.68
N ILE A 196 6.60 -13.19 22.43
CA ILE A 196 6.17 -13.56 21.08
C ILE A 196 4.99 -12.66 20.67
N ARG A 197 5.27 -11.69 19.81
CA ARG A 197 4.30 -10.68 19.37
C ARG A 197 3.20 -11.21 18.46
N ASP A 198 3.54 -12.09 17.53
CA ASP A 198 2.58 -12.72 16.62
C ASP A 198 3.10 -14.05 16.09
N VAL A 199 2.18 -14.95 15.77
CA VAL A 199 2.44 -16.25 15.14
C VAL A 199 1.44 -16.41 14.00
N LYS A 200 1.95 -16.68 12.80
CA LYS A 200 1.15 -16.87 11.58
C LYS A 200 1.42 -18.25 11.01
N ALA A 201 0.36 -18.94 10.58
CA ALA A 201 0.48 -20.06 9.67
C ALA A 201 0.78 -19.51 8.27
N GLY A 202 1.66 -20.18 7.53
CA GLY A 202 1.97 -19.86 6.13
C GLY A 202 0.83 -20.20 5.19
#